data_AF-A0A482V291-F1
#
_entry.id   AF-A0A482V291-F1
#
_cell.length_a   1.000
_cell.length_b   1.000
_cell.length_c   1.000
_cell.angle_alpha   90.00
_cell.angle_beta   90.00
_cell.angle_gamma   90.00
#
_symmetry.space_group_name_H-M   'P 1'
#
loop_
_entity.id
_entity.type
_entity.pdbx_description
1 polymer ?
#
loop_
_entity_poly.entity_id
_entity_poly.type
_entity_poly.pdbx_seq_one_letter_code
_entity_poly.pdbx_strand_id
1 'polypeptide(L)' 'MCLQEWVQMRPRAWHHLDELFAGSCDGMTYEEIEEAFPDEWARRSVDKLAYRYPRGESYLDVIARLEPIIIEMERHQEPL' A
#
# COMPACT_ATOMS: atom_id res chain seq x y z
N MET A 1 -15.57 6.26 38.01
CA MET A 1 -14.86 5.66 36.85
C MET A 1 -15.89 5.43 35.76
N CYS A 2 -15.87 6.23 34.70
CA CYS A 2 -16.71 6.00 33.53
C CYS A 2 -16.02 4.89 32.72
N LEU A 3 -16.61 3.69 32.69
CA LEU A 3 -16.23 2.66 31.73
C LEU A 3 -16.70 3.19 30.38
N GLN A 4 -15.78 3.73 29.57
CA GLN A 4 -16.07 3.91 28.15
C GLN A 4 -16.25 2.51 27.58
N GLU A 5 -17.50 2.12 27.36
CA GLU A 5 -17.83 0.89 26.67
C GLU A 5 -17.22 0.94 25.27
N TRP A 6 -16.43 -0.07 24.92
CA TRP A 6 -15.87 -0.20 23.58
C TRP A 6 -17.02 -0.40 22.59
N VAL A 7 -17.24 0.58 21.72
CA VAL A 7 -18.20 0.47 20.62
C VAL A 7 -17.45 0.15 19.34
N GLN A 8 -17.60 -1.08 18.84
CA GLN A 8 -17.05 -1.48 17.55
C GLN A 8 -17.79 -0.73 16.43
N MET A 9 -17.07 0.13 15.70
CA MET A 9 -17.62 0.77 14.51
C MET A 9 -17.78 -0.27 13.37
N ARG A 10 -18.78 -0.05 12.50
CA ARG A 10 -18.95 -0.86 11.30
C ARG A 10 -17.72 -0.69 10.40
N PRO A 11 -17.03 -1.77 10.01
CA PRO A 11 -15.87 -1.66 9.14
C PRO A 11 -16.31 -1.16 7.75
N ARG A 12 -15.49 -0.28 7.18
CA ARG A 12 -15.61 0.14 5.78
C ARG A 12 -14.41 -0.41 5.04
N ALA A 13 -14.66 -1.26 4.04
CA ALA A 13 -13.60 -1.82 3.21
C ALA A 13 -13.18 -0.78 2.15
N TRP A 14 -11.88 -0.52 2.04
CA TRP A 14 -11.30 0.39 1.07
C TRP A 14 -10.20 -0.30 0.31
N HIS A 15 -10.49 -0.80 -0.90
CA HIS A 15 -9.49 -1.46 -1.75
C HIS A 15 -8.31 -0.55 -2.09
N HIS A 16 -8.51 0.76 -2.12
CA HIS A 16 -7.45 1.74 -2.29
C HIS A 16 -6.45 1.77 -1.13
N LEU A 17 -6.73 1.11 0.00
CA LEU A 17 -5.83 0.94 1.14
C LEU A 17 -5.17 -0.45 1.18
N ASP A 18 -5.42 -1.31 0.18
CA ASP A 18 -4.73 -2.60 0.08
C ASP A 18 -3.22 -2.37 -0.07
N GLU A 19 -2.39 -3.33 0.34
CA GLU A 19 -0.93 -3.27 0.20
C GLU A 19 -0.51 -3.14 -1.27
N LEU A 20 0.70 -2.61 -1.52
CA LEU A 20 1.29 -2.55 -2.85
C LEU A 20 1.25 -3.92 -3.51
N PHE A 21 0.68 -3.99 -4.72
CA PHE A 21 0.59 -5.24 -5.44
C PHE A 21 1.94 -5.62 -6.08
N ALA A 22 2.63 -6.60 -5.50
CA ALA A 22 3.94 -7.07 -5.97
C ALA A 22 3.87 -7.90 -7.27
N GLY A 23 2.67 -8.15 -7.80
CA GLY A 23 2.47 -8.81 -9.09
C GLY A 23 3.13 -10.18 -9.15
N SER A 24 4.11 -10.33 -10.04
CA SER A 24 4.82 -11.59 -10.24
C SER A 24 5.71 -12.01 -9.06
N CYS A 25 6.01 -11.07 -8.15
CA CYS A 25 6.80 -11.31 -6.95
C CYS A 25 5.92 -11.51 -5.71
N ASP A 26 4.60 -11.60 -5.86
CA ASP A 26 3.68 -11.76 -4.75
C ASP A 26 3.89 -13.11 -4.03
N GLY A 27 3.88 -13.08 -2.70
CA GLY A 27 4.15 -14.26 -1.86
C GLY A 27 5.61 -14.70 -1.75
N MET A 28 6.56 -14.02 -2.38
CA MET A 28 8.00 -14.33 -2.30
C MET A 28 8.69 -13.52 -1.18
N THR A 29 9.73 -14.08 -0.57
CA THR A 29 10.63 -13.32 0.30
C THR A 29 11.58 -12.44 -0.53
N TYR A 30 12.27 -11.50 0.12
CA TYR A 30 13.24 -10.67 -0.59
C TYR A 30 14.41 -11.47 -1.14
N GLU A 31 14.89 -12.47 -0.38
CA GLU A 31 15.94 -13.38 -0.80
C GLU A 31 15.51 -14.19 -2.03
N GLU A 32 14.29 -14.72 -2.04
CA GLU A 32 13.73 -15.45 -3.19
C GLU A 32 13.60 -14.54 -4.43
N ILE A 33 13.26 -13.26 -4.25
CA ILE A 33 13.17 -12.30 -5.36
C ILE A 33 14.57 -11.98 -5.91
N GLU A 34 15.57 -11.79 -5.05
CA GLU A 34 16.96 -11.56 -5.47
C GLU A 34 17.51 -12.75 -6.27
N GLU A 35 17.21 -13.98 -5.85
CA GLU A 35 17.63 -15.19 -6.54
C GLU A 35 16.87 -15.44 -7.85
N ALA A 36 15.54 -15.28 -7.85
CA ALA A 36 14.69 -15.60 -9.01
C ALA A 36 14.62 -14.48 -10.06
N PHE A 37 14.73 -13.21 -9.63
CA PHE A 37 14.60 -12.02 -10.47
C PHE A 37 15.72 -10.99 -10.18
N PRO A 38 17.01 -11.36 -10.38
CA PRO A 38 18.14 -10.49 -10.00
C PRO A 38 18.14 -9.13 -10.73
N ASP A 39 17.70 -9.10 -11.99
CA ASP A 39 17.58 -7.85 -12.75
C ASP A 39 16.51 -6.92 -12.18
N GLU A 40 15.37 -7.47 -11.77
CA GLU A 40 14.28 -6.70 -11.17
C GLU A 40 14.66 -6.22 -9.76
N TRP A 41 15.38 -7.04 -8.99
CA TRP A 41 15.98 -6.65 -7.72
C TRP A 41 16.92 -5.46 -7.88
N ALA A 42 17.84 -5.53 -8.85
CA ALA A 42 18.76 -4.44 -9.15
C ALA A 42 17.99 -3.17 -9.59
N ARG A 43 17.00 -3.29 -10.49
CA ARG A 43 16.19 -2.15 -10.94
C ARG A 43 15.43 -1.48 -9.79
N ARG A 44 14.82 -2.28 -8.91
CA ARG A 44 14.13 -1.77 -7.72
C ARG A 44 15.07 -1.05 -6.75
N SER A 45 16.33 -1.49 -6.66
CA SER A 45 17.33 -0.85 -5.80
C SER A 45 17.76 0.53 -6.29
N VAL A 46 17.73 0.76 -7.61
CA VAL A 46 18.13 2.04 -8.23
C VAL A 46 17.09 3.12 -8.02
N ASP A 47 15.81 2.82 -8.26
CA ASP A 47 14.71 3.75 -8.07
C ASP A 47 13.48 3.03 -7.51
N LYS A 48 13.45 2.90 -6.19
CA LYS A 48 12.37 2.21 -5.49
C LYS A 48 11.02 2.90 -5.66
N LEU A 49 10.98 4.22 -5.87
CA LEU A 49 9.74 4.99 -5.96
C LEU A 49 9.06 4.75 -7.31
N ALA A 50 9.81 4.87 -8.41
CA ALA A 50 9.27 4.74 -9.76
C ALA A 50 9.30 3.31 -10.31
N TYR A 51 10.09 2.40 -9.73
CA TYR A 51 10.11 1.00 -10.13
C TYR A 51 8.72 0.37 -9.98
N ARG A 52 8.24 -0.26 -11.06
CA ARG A 52 6.98 -1.00 -11.09
C ARG A 52 7.27 -2.48 -11.18
N TYR A 53 6.73 -3.26 -10.24
CA TYR A 53 6.82 -4.72 -10.29
C TYR A 53 6.22 -5.29 -11.58
N PRO A 54 6.77 -6.37 -12.15
CA PRO A 54 6.17 -7.02 -13.31
C PRO A 54 4.74 -7.49 -13.02
N ARG A 55 3.77 -6.95 -13.77
CA ARG A 55 2.32 -7.14 -13.55
C ARG A 55 1.83 -6.66 -12.17
N GLY A 56 2.56 -5.75 -11.53
CA GLY A 56 2.24 -5.17 -10.23
C GLY A 56 2.23 -3.64 -10.28
N GLU A 57 2.44 -3.04 -9.12
CA GLU A 57 2.42 -1.58 -8.90
C GLU A 57 3.83 -1.03 -8.61
N SER A 58 3.98 0.27 -8.83
CA SER A 58 5.03 1.11 -8.24
C SER A 58 4.47 1.91 -7.08
N TYR A 59 5.33 2.55 -6.26
CA TYR A 59 4.84 3.48 -5.25
C TYR A 59 4.15 4.70 -5.85
N LEU A 60 4.48 5.10 -7.08
CA LEU A 60 3.75 6.16 -7.79
C LEU A 60 2.30 5.74 -8.11
N ASP A 61 2.09 4.47 -8.46
CA ASP A 61 0.73 3.93 -8.67
C ASP A 61 -0.06 3.91 -7.36
N VAL A 62 0.60 3.53 -6.26
CA VAL A 62 0.02 3.56 -4.91
C VAL A 62 -0.40 4.98 -4.52
N ILE A 63 0.48 5.97 -4.73
CA ILE A 63 0.17 7.39 -4.46
C ILE A 63 -1.05 7.84 -5.27
N ALA A 64 -1.10 7.52 -6.56
CA ALA A 64 -2.21 7.90 -7.43
C ALA A 64 -3.55 7.29 -6.96
N ARG A 65 -3.56 6.02 -6.54
CA ARG A 65 -4.81 5.40 -6.03
C ARG A 65 -5.19 5.88 -4.62
N LEU A 66 -4.24 6.36 -3.82
CA LEU A 66 -4.51 6.92 -2.50
C LEU A 66 -5.06 8.35 -2.54
N GLU A 67 -4.83 9.10 -3.62
CA GLU A 67 -5.29 10.48 -3.79
C GLU A 67 -6.78 10.70 -3.42
N PRO A 68 -7.77 9.94 -3.94
CA PRO A 68 -9.17 10.12 -3.55
C PRO A 68 -9.44 9.85 -2.06
N ILE A 69 -8.66 8.97 -1.43
CA ILE A 69 -8.79 8.67 0.00
C ILE A 69 -8.27 9.82 0.85
N ILE A 70 -7.11 10.38 0.47
CA ILE A 70 -6.53 11.54 1.14
C ILE A 70 -7.51 12.72 1.09
N ILE A 71 -8.09 13.00 -0.08
CA ILE A 71 -9.10 14.05 -0.24
C ILE A 71 -10.30 13.80 0.68
N GLU A 72 -10.80 12.56 0.75
CA GLU A 72 -11.94 12.24 1.60
C GLU A 72 -11.60 12.39 3.09
N MET A 73 -10.40 12.03 3.52
CA MET A 73 -9.93 12.22 4.90
C MET A 73 -9.84 13.70 5.26
N GLU A 74 -9.26 14.53 4.38
CA GLU A 74 -9.15 15.99 4.60
C GLU A 74 -10.51 16.68 4.69
N ARG A 75 -11.55 16.14 4.03
CA ARG A 75 -12.93 16.64 4.14
C ARG A 75 -13.56 16.41 5.52
N HIS A 76 -13.08 15.41 6.27
CA HIS A 76 -13.60 15.07 7.60
C HIS A 76 -12.73 15.72 8.68
N GLN A 77 -13.11 16.91 9.12
CA GLN A 77 -12.58 17.49 10.36
C GLN A 77 -13.55 17.16 11.50
N GLU A 78 -13.13 16.29 12.42
CA GLU A 78 -13.82 16.20 13.71
C GLU A 78 -13.56 17.50 14.48
N PRO A 79 -14.59 18.16 15.04
CA PRO A 79 -14.35 19.27 15.95
C PRO A 79 -13.59 18.74 17.16
N LEU A 80 -12.44 19.38 17.43
CA LEU A 80 -11.64 19.17 18.64
C LEU A 80 -12.48 19.39 19.91
#